data_AF-A0A2E0QWE3-F1
#
_entry.id   AF-A0A2E0QWE3-F1
#
_cell.length_a   1.000
_cell.length_b   1.000
_cell.length_c   1.000
_cell.angle_alpha   90.00
_cell.angle_beta   90.00
_cell.angle_gamma   90.00
#
_symmetry.space_group_name_H-M   'P 1'
#
loop_
_entity.id
_entity.type
_entity.pdbx_description
1 polymer ?
#
loop_
_entity_poly.entity_id
_entity_poly.type
_entity_poly.pdbx_seq_one_letter_code
_entity_poly.pdbx_strand_id
1 'polypeptide(L)' 'MKIKSAREAAGLSKNELSKMTGLDRSTLRFVEDPTENPTILTLIRISLALDFDLGKALAESFAEEREANDGEPNS' A
#
# COMPACT_ATOMS: atom_id res chain seq x y z
N MET A 1 2.35 3.92 -2.11
CA MET A 1 2.51 2.49 -1.74
C MET A 1 1.80 1.59 -2.76
N LYS A 2 2.40 0.46 -3.18
CA LYS A 2 1.93 -0.37 -4.31
C LYS A 2 0.76 -1.33 -4.01
N ILE A 3 0.04 -1.13 -2.90
CA ILE A 3 -1.08 -2.00 -2.48
C ILE A 3 -2.23 -1.98 -3.49
N LYS A 4 -2.56 -0.81 -4.05
CA LYS A 4 -3.61 -0.69 -5.08
C LYS A 4 -3.29 -1.57 -6.29
N SER A 5 -2.05 -1.47 -6.80
CA SER A 5 -1.58 -2.26 -7.94
C SER A 5 -1.59 -3.76 -7.64
N ALA A 6 -1.19 -4.17 -6.42
CA ALA A 6 -1.25 -5.56 -6.01
C ALA A 6 -2.70 -6.10 -5.98
N ARG A 7 -3.65 -5.31 -5.44
CA ARG A 7 -5.07 -5.67 -5.45
C ARG A 7 -5.60 -5.82 -6.88
N GLU A 8 -5.27 -4.87 -7.76
CA GLU A 8 -5.73 -4.86 -9.14
C GLU A 8 -5.12 -6.02 -9.96
N ALA A 9 -3.85 -6.34 -9.74
CA ALA A 9 -3.19 -7.50 -10.35
C ALA A 9 -3.81 -8.83 -9.88
N ALA A 10 -4.30 -8.90 -8.65
CA ALA A 10 -5.07 -10.03 -8.13
C ALA A 10 -6.53 -10.10 -8.65
N GLY A 11 -6.96 -9.13 -9.47
CA GLY A 11 -8.32 -9.08 -10.02
C GLY A 11 -9.40 -8.75 -8.98
N LEU A 12 -9.01 -8.23 -7.81
CA LEU A 12 -9.92 -8.00 -6.69
C LEU A 12 -10.49 -6.58 -6.69
N SER A 13 -11.78 -6.45 -6.43
CA SER A 13 -12.39 -5.18 -6.04
C SER A 13 -12.02 -4.82 -4.59
N LYS A 14 -12.15 -3.53 -4.22
CA LYS A 14 -12.03 -3.10 -2.81
C LYS A 14 -13.01 -3.82 -1.89
N ASN A 15 -14.17 -4.21 -2.42
CA ASN A 15 -15.19 -4.93 -1.64
C ASN A 15 -14.74 -6.34 -1.28
N GLU A 16 -14.11 -7.03 -2.23
CA GLU A 16 -13.58 -8.38 -1.99
C GLU A 16 -12.40 -8.32 -1.03
N LEU A 17 -11.48 -7.38 -1.22
CA LEU A 17 -10.38 -7.18 -0.28
C LEU A 17 -10.86 -6.85 1.14
N SER A 18 -11.94 -6.06 1.26
CA SER A 18 -12.56 -5.73 2.55
C SER A 18 -13.06 -6.98 3.26
N LYS A 19 -13.75 -7.87 2.54
CA LYS A 19 -14.22 -9.16 3.08
C LYS A 19 -13.06 -10.08 3.48
N MET A 20 -11.97 -10.10 2.70
CA MET A 20 -10.81 -10.95 2.97
C MET A 20 -10.00 -10.48 4.18
N THR A 21 -9.87 -9.17 4.36
CA THR A 21 -9.04 -8.58 5.43
C THR A 21 -9.82 -8.26 6.71
N GLY A 22 -11.15 -8.23 6.63
CA GLY A 22 -12.02 -7.74 7.70
C GLY A 22 -11.93 -6.22 7.93
N LEU A 23 -11.22 -5.50 7.06
CA LEU A 23 -11.09 -4.04 7.10
C LEU A 23 -12.26 -3.40 6.36
N ASP A 24 -12.74 -2.27 6.86
CA ASP A 24 -13.77 -1.51 6.16
C ASP A 24 -13.21 -0.83 4.87
N ARG A 25 -14.13 -0.41 3.99
CA ARG A 25 -13.75 0.23 2.71
C ARG A 25 -13.05 1.58 2.90
N SER A 26 -13.32 2.32 3.97
CA SER A 26 -12.63 3.58 4.26
C SER A 26 -11.15 3.33 4.58
N THR A 27 -10.86 2.33 5.41
CA THR A 27 -9.51 1.87 5.73
C THR A 27 -8.77 1.45 4.46
N LEU A 28 -9.41 0.68 3.57
CA LEU A 28 -8.78 0.29 2.31
C LEU A 28 -8.54 1.47 1.36
N ARG A 29 -9.48 2.42 1.30
CA ARG A 29 -9.29 3.65 0.50
C ARG A 29 -8.08 4.42 0.99
N PHE A 30 -7.97 4.60 2.30
CA PHE A 30 -6.87 5.28 2.94
C PHE A 30 -5.54 4.56 2.75
N VAL A 31 -5.48 3.23 2.84
CA VAL A 31 -4.22 2.50 2.62
C VAL A 31 -3.74 2.60 1.16
N GLU A 32 -4.67 2.59 0.20
CA GLU A 32 -4.33 2.70 -1.22
C GLU A 32 -3.95 4.12 -1.66
N ASP A 33 -4.46 5.12 -0.95
CA ASP A 33 -4.22 6.55 -1.18
C ASP A 33 -4.02 7.23 0.18
N PRO A 34 -2.83 7.04 0.79
CA PRO A 34 -2.57 7.45 2.16
C PRO A 34 -2.49 8.96 2.27
N THR A 35 -3.53 9.56 2.85
CA THR A 35 -3.49 10.93 3.36
C THR A 35 -2.85 11.02 4.75
N GLU A 36 -2.74 9.89 5.45
CA GLU A 36 -2.02 9.74 6.72
C GLU A 36 -1.29 8.39 6.72
N ASN A 37 -0.52 8.09 7.77
CA ASN A 37 0.30 6.89 7.84
C ASN A 37 -0.50 5.66 8.33
N PRO A 38 -0.72 4.62 7.49
CA PRO A 38 -1.34 3.39 7.95
C PRO A 38 -0.47 2.64 8.95
N THR A 39 -1.12 1.97 9.91
CA THR A 39 -0.38 1.15 10.88
C THR A 39 0.27 -0.05 10.21
N ILE A 40 1.41 -0.50 10.74
CA ILE A 40 2.10 -1.70 10.24
C ILE A 40 1.19 -2.95 10.28
N LEU A 41 0.33 -3.06 11.29
CA LEU A 41 -0.61 -4.18 11.41
C LEU A 41 -1.64 -4.19 10.26
N THR A 42 -2.12 -3.01 9.85
CA THR A 42 -3.01 -2.87 8.69
C THR A 42 -2.31 -3.33 7.41
N LEU A 43 -1.05 -2.93 7.22
CA LEU A 43 -0.26 -3.34 6.05
C LEU A 43 -0.02 -4.85 6.02
N ILE A 44 0.31 -5.46 7.17
CA ILE A 44 0.49 -6.92 7.28
C ILE A 44 -0.79 -7.66 6.91
N ARG A 45 -1.95 -7.25 7.44
CA ARG A 45 -3.24 -7.89 7.13
C ARG A 45 -3.53 -7.89 5.63
N ILE A 46 -3.28 -6.76 4.96
CA ILE A 46 -3.51 -6.64 3.52
C ILE A 46 -2.49 -7.48 2.76
N SER A 47 -1.22 -7.53 3.21
CA SER A 47 -0.18 -8.35 2.56
C SER A 47 -0.48 -9.84 2.59
N LEU A 48 -0.97 -10.35 3.72
CA LEU A 48 -1.38 -11.75 3.84
C LEU A 48 -2.61 -12.06 2.98
N ALA A 49 -3.57 -11.13 2.87
CA ALA A 49 -4.76 -11.34 2.06
C ALA A 49 -4.48 -11.32 0.55
N LEU A 50 -3.50 -10.54 0.12
CA LEU A 50 -3.13 -10.38 -1.29
C LEU A 50 -1.94 -11.25 -1.71
N ASP A 51 -1.35 -12.00 -0.78
CA ASP A 51 -0.11 -12.76 -0.97
C ASP A 51 1.00 -11.95 -1.66
N PHE A 52 1.23 -10.71 -1.18
CA PHE A 52 2.25 -9.82 -1.73
C PHE A 52 3.37 -9.54 -0.72
N ASP A 53 4.58 -9.36 -1.22
CA ASP A 53 5.76 -9.07 -0.41
C ASP A 53 5.74 -7.61 0.11
N LEU A 54 5.33 -7.45 1.37
CA LEU A 54 5.31 -6.15 2.05
C LEU A 54 6.71 -5.54 2.20
N GLY A 55 7.74 -6.36 2.47
CA GLY A 55 9.11 -5.88 2.67
C GLY A 55 9.67 -5.25 1.40
N LYS A 56 9.46 -5.93 0.26
CA LYS A 56 9.81 -5.40 -1.06
C LYS A 56 9.06 -4.11 -1.38
N ALA A 57 7.75 -4.07 -1.13
CA ALA A 57 6.94 -2.88 -1.42
C ALA A 57 7.38 -1.65 -0.59
N LEU A 58 7.76 -1.86 0.68
CA LEU A 58 8.30 -0.79 1.52
C LEU A 58 9.66 -0.30 1.00
N ALA A 59 10.57 -1.22 0.66
CA ALA A 59 11.89 -0.87 0.13
C ALA A 59 11.80 -0.04 -1.16
N GLU A 60 10.89 -0.42 -2.07
CA GLU A 60 10.64 0.34 -3.31
C GLU A 60 10.09 1.75 -3.03
N SER A 61 9.15 1.90 -2.08
CA SER A 61 8.63 3.23 -1.72
C SER A 61 9.71 4.14 -1.10
N PHE A 62 10.63 3.61 -0.29
CA PHE A 62 11.76 4.39 0.21
C PHE A 62 12.76 4.79 -0.88
N ALA A 63 12.97 3.95 -1.89
CA ALA A 63 13.83 4.29 -3.02
C ALA A 63 13.21 5.41 -3.87
N GLU A 64 11.90 5.33 -4.16
CA GLU A 64 11.14 6.36 -4.88
C GLU A 64 11.19 7.72 -4.16
N GLU A 65 11.04 7.74 -2.82
CA GLU A 65 11.17 8.97 -2.03
C GLU A 65 12.59 9.57 -2.05
N ARG A 66 13.64 8.72 -2.02
CA ARG A 66 15.03 9.20 -2.12
C ARG A 66 15.31 9.82 -3.48
N GLU A 67 14.90 9.17 -4.56
CA GLU A 67 15.06 9.71 -5.91
C GLU A 67 14.31 11.04 -6.10
N ALA A 68 13.12 11.18 -5.51
CA ALA A 68 12.37 12.43 -5.53
C ALA A 68 13.08 13.56 -4.76
N ASN A 69 13.67 13.25 -3.60
CA ASN A 69 14.37 14.23 -2.77
C ASN A 69 15.75 14.61 -3.32
N ASP A 70 16.48 13.67 -3.93
CA ASP A 70 17.78 13.91 -4.54
C ASP A 70 17.68 14.66 -5.89
N GLY A 71 16.46 14.80 -6.44
CA GLY A 71 16.15 15.51 -7.68
C GLY A 71 15.85 17.00 -7.53
N GLU A 72 15.71 17.54 -6.31
CA GLU A 72 15.57 18.98 -6.10
C GLU A 72 16.96 19.65 -6.09
N PRO A 73 17.30 20.48 -7.09
CA PRO A 73 18.47 21.33 -6.98
C PRO A 73 18.21 22.34 -5.87
N ASN A 74 19.01 22.25 -4.81
CA ASN A 74 19.01 23.19 -3.69
C ASN A 74 19.06 24.62 -4.26
N SER A 75 17.95 25.35 -4.16
CA SER A 75 17.79 26.71 -4.70
C SER A 75 18.39 27.76 -3.78
#